data_AF-A0A1V1WWL0-F1
#
_entry.id   AF-A0A1V1WWL0-F1
#
_cell.length_a   1.000
_cell.length_b   1.000
_cell.length_c   1.000
_cell.angle_alpha   90.00
_cell.angle_beta   90.00
_cell.angle_gamma   90.00
#
_symmetry.space_group_name_H-M   'P 1'
#
loop_
_entity.id
_entity.type
_entity.pdbx_description
1 polymer ?
#
loop_
_entity_poly.entity_id
_entity_poly.type
_entity_poly.pdbx_seq_one_letter_code
_entity_poly.pdbx_strand_id
1 'polypeptide(L)'
;MNRLRVKCVKCGKEWEKDSLIYWGPEDISSSLCDCCFVEVISPIIHKKQIKEGNFACFGKAVMHCDQLSCKYRQWCLRMEETTKVRQKHEQHNVRECL
;
A
#
# COMPACT_ATOMS: atom_id res chain seq x y z
N MET A 1 15.37 18.67 -8.13
CA MET A 1 15.01 17.90 -6.91
C MET A 1 15.71 16.56 -6.99
N ASN A 2 16.34 16.11 -5.91
CA ASN A 2 16.98 14.79 -5.87
C ASN A 2 15.91 13.71 -5.74
N ARG A 3 16.16 12.53 -6.31
CA ARG A 3 15.24 11.40 -6.24
C ARG A 3 15.84 10.28 -5.40
N LEU A 4 15.05 9.75 -4.47
CA LEU A 4 15.40 8.57 -3.71
C LEU A 4 14.79 7.34 -4.40
N ARG A 5 15.65 6.38 -4.73
CA ARG A 5 15.26 5.04 -5.16
C ARG A 5 14.77 4.24 -3.96
N VAL A 6 13.64 3.57 -4.11
CA VAL A 6 13.03 2.75 -3.08
C VAL A 6 12.70 1.39 -3.64
N LYS A 7 13.00 0.33 -2.89
CA LYS A 7 12.64 -1.06 -3.22
C LYS A 7 11.66 -1.62 -2.21
N CYS A 8 10.64 -2.31 -2.72
CA CYS A 8 9.71 -3.05 -1.89
C CYS A 8 10.42 -4.25 -1.27
N VAL A 9 10.47 -4.32 0.07
CA VAL A 9 11.08 -5.46 0.78
C VAL A 9 10.35 -6.78 0.58
N LYS A 10 9.07 -6.73 0.15
CA LYS A 10 8.25 -7.92 -0.04
C LYS A 10 8.20 -8.40 -1.49
N CYS A 11 7.85 -7.51 -2.43
CA CYS A 11 7.64 -7.90 -3.84
C CYS A 11 8.75 -7.42 -4.79
N GLY A 12 9.77 -6.72 -4.27
CA GLY A 12 10.88 -6.22 -5.09
C GLY A 12 10.54 -5.03 -6.00
N LYS A 13 9.28 -4.58 -6.10
CA LYS A 13 8.88 -3.40 -6.89
C LYS A 13 9.73 -2.19 -6.51
N GLU A 14 10.26 -1.49 -7.50
CA GLU A 14 11.04 -0.27 -7.30
C GLU A 14 10.25 0.98 -7.72
N TRP A 15 10.50 2.11 -7.05
CA TRP A 15 9.94 3.41 -7.40
C TRP A 15 10.86 4.54 -6.94
N GLU A 16 10.62 5.75 -7.46
CA GLU A 16 11.34 6.96 -7.08
C GLU A 16 10.42 7.88 -6.29
N LYS A 17 10.99 8.59 -5.31
CA LYS A 17 10.29 9.68 -4.59
C LYS A 17 11.19 10.89 -4.47
N ASP A 18 10.59 12.08 -4.46
CA ASP A 18 11.32 13.31 -4.22
C ASP A 18 12.01 13.29 -2.85
N SER A 19 13.23 13.81 -2.81
CA SER A 19 14.02 13.91 -1.59
C SER A 19 14.69 15.28 -1.50
N LEU A 20 14.75 15.79 -0.27
CA LEU A 20 15.46 17.02 0.08
C LEU A 20 16.97 16.78 0.27
N ILE A 21 17.39 15.53 0.48
CA ILE A 21 18.78 15.15 0.64
C ILE A 21 19.31 14.49 -0.63
N TYR A 22 20.63 14.56 -0.81
CA TYR A 22 21.30 13.85 -1.89
C TYR A 22 21.41 12.37 -1.57
N TRP A 23 21.14 11.55 -2.58
CA TRP A 23 21.34 10.11 -2.56
C TRP A 23 22.25 9.77 -3.73
N GLY A 24 23.27 8.97 -3.49
CA GLY A 24 24.17 8.47 -4.52
C GLY A 24 23.45 7.57 -5.52
N PRO A 25 24.07 7.30 -6.68
CA PRO A 25 23.46 6.49 -7.74
C PRO A 25 23.15 5.04 -7.29
N GLU A 26 23.95 4.52 -6.35
CA GLU A 26 23.82 3.18 -5.78
C GLU A 26 22.95 3.14 -4.51
N ASP A 27 22.52 4.30 -4.00
CA ASP A 27 21.72 4.34 -2.78
C ASP A 27 20.28 3.90 -3.05
N ILE A 28 19.82 2.91 -2.29
CA ILE A 28 18.46 2.42 -2.34
C ILE A 28 17.91 2.24 -0.93
N SER A 29 16.74 2.81 -0.68
CA SER A 29 16.02 2.59 0.57
C SER A 29 15.04 1.43 0.44
N SER A 30 14.72 0.81 1.58
CA SER A 30 13.78 -0.30 1.67
C SER A 30 12.47 0.18 2.30
N SER A 31 11.33 -0.14 1.67
CA SER A 31 9.98 0.16 2.18
C SER A 31 9.00 -0.94 1.75
N LEU A 32 7.75 -0.88 2.19
CA LEU A 32 6.65 -1.61 1.52
C LEU A 32 6.06 -0.72 0.43
N CYS A 33 5.78 -1.29 -0.74
CA CYS A 33 4.88 -0.63 -1.69
C CYS A 33 3.45 -0.68 -1.14
N ASP A 34 2.55 0.18 -1.63
CA ASP A 34 1.22 0.29 -1.04
C ASP A 34 0.43 -1.03 -1.04
N CYS A 35 0.51 -1.82 -2.11
CA CYS A 35 -0.15 -3.13 -2.17
C CYS A 35 0.34 -4.06 -1.05
N CYS A 36 1.67 -4.16 -0.89
CA CYS A 36 2.27 -4.98 0.15
C CYS A 36 2.05 -4.41 1.55
N PHE A 37 2.01 -3.09 1.70
CA PHE A 37 1.67 -2.43 2.95
C PHE A 37 0.25 -2.80 3.38
N VAL A 38 -0.73 -2.67 2.48
CA VAL A 38 -2.12 -3.06 2.76
C VAL A 38 -2.19 -4.51 3.17
N GLU A 39 -1.57 -5.41 2.41
CA GLU A 39 -1.61 -6.84 2.69
C GLU A 39 -1.00 -7.17 4.06
N VAL A 40 0.19 -6.63 4.37
CA VAL A 40 0.92 -6.92 5.60
C VAL A 40 0.27 -6.27 6.83
N ILE A 41 -0.24 -5.05 6.69
CA ILE A 41 -0.71 -4.25 7.82
C ILE A 41 -2.21 -4.45 8.10
N SER A 42 -3.01 -4.89 7.12
CA SER A 42 -4.46 -5.10 7.30
C SER A 42 -4.81 -5.95 8.52
N PRO A 43 -4.19 -7.12 8.78
CA PRO A 43 -4.54 -7.92 9.95
C PRO A 43 -4.32 -7.19 11.28
N ILE A 44 -3.30 -6.34 11.35
CA ILE A 44 -2.99 -5.55 12.55
C ILE A 44 -4.03 -4.44 12.74
N ILE A 45 -4.37 -3.73 11.66
CA ILE A 45 -5.37 -2.66 11.71
C ILE A 45 -6.77 -3.23 11.97
N HIS A 46 -7.15 -4.37 11.36
CA HIS A 46 -8.42 -5.02 11.60
C HIS A 46 -8.64 -5.36 13.08
N LYS A 47 -7.61 -5.89 13.76
CA LYS A 47 -7.66 -6.13 15.21
C LYS A 47 -7.90 -4.85 16.01
N LYS A 48 -7.28 -3.74 15.60
CA LYS A 48 -7.46 -2.43 16.25
C LYS A 48 -8.85 -1.84 15.98
N GLN A 49 -9.34 -1.92 14.74
CA GLN A 49 -10.68 -1.49 14.37
C GLN A 49 -11.74 -2.22 15.21
N ILE A 50 -11.67 -3.55 15.28
CA ILE A 50 -12.60 -4.35 16.08
C ILE A 50 -12.54 -3.96 17.56
N LYS A 51 -11.33 -3.77 18.11
CA LYS A 51 -11.15 -3.33 19.51
C LYS A 51 -11.76 -1.95 19.79
N GLU A 52 -11.82 -1.09 18.78
CA GLU A 52 -12.40 0.26 18.84
C GLU A 52 -13.90 0.28 18.51
N GLY A 53 -14.54 -0.87 18.30
CA GLY A 53 -15.95 -0.97 17.90
C GLY A 53 -16.21 -0.62 16.43
N ASN A 54 -15.16 -0.56 15.61
CA ASN A 54 -15.24 -0.30 14.18
C ASN A 54 -15.28 -1.60 13.36
N PHE A 55 -15.87 -1.54 12.15
CA PHE A 55 -15.75 -2.60 11.16
C PHE A 55 -14.29 -2.77 10.72
N ALA A 56 -13.88 -4.03 10.48
CA ALA A 56 -12.56 -4.37 9.93
C ALA A 56 -12.47 -4.08 8.43
N CYS A 57 -12.63 -2.80 8.06
CA CYS A 57 -12.80 -2.34 6.69
C CYS A 57 -11.49 -1.89 6.03
N PHE A 58 -10.39 -1.76 6.77
CA PHE A 58 -9.11 -1.31 6.21
C PHE A 58 -8.64 -2.24 5.08
N GLY A 59 -8.21 -1.67 3.94
CA GLY A 59 -7.81 -2.45 2.76
C GLY A 59 -8.95 -3.14 1.99
N LYS A 60 -10.20 -3.07 2.48
CA LYS A 60 -11.40 -3.61 1.84
C LYS A 60 -12.34 -2.51 1.34
N ALA A 61 -12.57 -1.48 2.16
CA ALA A 61 -13.39 -0.32 1.84
C ALA A 61 -12.58 0.79 1.16
N VAL A 62 -11.81 0.43 0.12
CA VAL A 62 -11.07 1.40 -0.68
C VAL A 62 -12.07 2.41 -1.24
N MET A 63 -11.90 3.70 -0.92
CA MET A 63 -12.81 4.81 -1.29
C MET A 63 -14.21 4.79 -0.65
N HIS A 64 -14.54 3.82 0.19
CA HIS A 64 -15.90 3.62 0.71
C HIS A 64 -15.95 3.52 2.25
N CYS A 65 -15.00 4.17 2.94
CA CYS A 65 -15.02 4.21 4.41
C CYS A 65 -16.03 5.26 4.92
N ASP A 66 -17.18 4.76 5.37
CA ASP A 66 -18.29 5.50 5.97
C ASP A 66 -18.14 5.73 7.48
N GLN A 67 -17.16 5.07 8.11
CA GLN A 67 -16.86 5.22 9.53
C GLN A 67 -16.14 6.55 9.82
N LEU A 68 -16.89 7.64 9.91
CA LEU A 68 -16.37 9.02 10.03
C LEU A 68 -15.35 9.21 11.16
N SER A 69 -15.57 8.56 12.30
CA SER A 69 -14.69 8.65 13.48
C SER A 69 -13.52 7.65 13.48
N CYS A 70 -13.39 6.82 12.44
CA CYS A 70 -12.32 5.84 12.35
C CYS A 70 -10.99 6.53 12.04
N LYS A 71 -10.00 6.41 12.93
CA LYS A 71 -8.67 7.02 12.73
C LYS A 71 -7.92 6.50 11.50
N TYR A 72 -8.32 5.35 10.96
CA TYR A 72 -7.75 4.76 9.75
C TYR A 72 -8.44 5.24 8.46
N ARG A 73 -9.51 6.05 8.57
CA ARG A 73 -10.34 6.49 7.45
C ARG A 73 -9.52 7.15 6.34
N GLN A 74 -8.61 8.06 6.68
CA GLN A 74 -7.77 8.73 5.68
C GLN A 74 -6.96 7.74 4.84
N TRP A 75 -6.47 6.65 5.43
CA TRP A 75 -5.74 5.63 4.70
C TRP A 75 -6.66 4.75 3.86
N CYS A 76 -7.87 4.44 4.32
CA CYS A 76 -8.87 3.74 3.48
C CYS A 76 -9.26 4.56 2.24
N LEU A 77 -9.28 5.88 2.35
CA LEU A 77 -9.61 6.81 1.25
C LEU A 77 -8.42 7.16 0.35
N ARG A 78 -7.18 6.90 0.79
CA ARG A 78 -5.97 7.21 -0.01
C ARG A 78 -5.60 6.12 -1.02
N MET A 79 -6.14 4.91 -0.90
CA MET A 79 -5.70 3.74 -1.68
C MET A 79 -6.06 3.78 -3.19
N GLU A 80 -6.69 4.85 -3.69
CA GLU A 80 -7.16 5.05 -5.08
C GLU A 80 -6.12 4.73 -6.16
N GLU A 81 -4.84 5.04 -5.95
CA GLU A 81 -3.80 4.93 -6.98
C GLU A 81 -3.23 3.51 -7.12
N THR A 82 -3.50 2.64 -6.15
CA THR A 82 -2.77 1.37 -5.96
C THR A 82 -3.52 0.19 -6.55
N THR A 83 -4.85 0.28 -6.63
CA THR A 83 -5.75 -0.74 -7.15
C THR A 83 -5.67 -0.90 -8.68
N LYS A 84 -5.23 0.14 -9.41
CA LYS A 84 -4.99 0.05 -10.88
C LYS A 84 -3.89 -0.96 -11.23
N VAL A 85 -3.04 -1.33 -10.28
CA VAL A 85 -2.01 -2.37 -10.46
C VAL A 85 -2.62 -3.78 -10.44
N ARG A 86 -3.72 -4.01 -9.70
CA ARG A 86 -4.40 -5.32 -9.67
C ARG A 86 -4.93 -5.73 -11.05
N GLN A 87 -5.55 -4.79 -11.77
CA GLN A 87 -6.09 -5.07 -13.11
C GLN A 87 -5.00 -5.34 -14.17
N LYS A 88 -3.78 -4.79 -14.02
CA LYS A 88 -2.65 -5.12 -14.90
C LYS A 88 -1.95 -6.43 -14.54
N HIS A 89 -1.91 -6.81 -13.26
CA HIS A 89 -1.31 -8.08 -12.84
C HIS A 89 -2.23 -9.29 -13.10
N GLU A 90 -3.55 -9.13 -13.07
CA GLU A 90 -4.48 -10.20 -13.47
C GLU A 90 -4.49 -10.45 -14.98
N GLN A 91 -4.25 -9.43 -15.83
CA GLN A 91 -4.19 -9.62 -17.28
C GLN A 91 -2.86 -10.21 -17.79
N HIS A 92 -1.80 -10.22 -16.98
CA HIS A 92 -0.49 -10.79 -17.36
C HIS A 92 -0.20 -12.15 -16.71
N ASN A 93 -1.14 -12.72 -15.93
CA ASN A 93 -0.94 -14.00 -15.24
C ASN A 93 -2.13 -14.97 -15.39
N VAL A 94 -2.80 -14.95 -16.54
CA VAL A 94 -3.77 -16.01 -16.94
C VAL A 94 -3.08 -17.15 -17.69
N ARG A 95 -1.83 -17.46 -17.35
CA ARG A 95 -1.22 -18.76 -17.65
C ARG A 95 -0.47 -19.20 -16.41
N GLU A 96 -0.83 -20.40 -15.93
CA GLU A 96 -0.27 -21.14 -14.80
C GLU A 96 -0.93 -20.89 -13.43
N CYS A 97 -2.22 -21.22 -13.37
CA CYS A 97 -2.74 -22.21 -12.40
C CYS A 97 -4.09 -22.76 -12.90
N LEU A 98 -4.03 -23.52 -13.99
CA LEU A 98 -4.76 -24.75 -14.35
C LEU A 98 -4.32 -25.15 -15.77
#